data_AF-A0A2T1M0E0-F1
#
_entry.id   AF-A0A2T1M0E0-F1
#
_cell.length_a   1.000
_cell.length_b   1.000
_cell.length_c   1.000
_cell.angle_alpha   90.00
_cell.angle_beta   90.00
_cell.angle_gamma   90.00
#
_symmetry.space_group_name_H-M   'P 1'
#
loop_
_entity.id
_entity.type
_entity.pdbx_description
1 polymer ?
#
loop_
_entity_poly.entity_id
_entity_poly.type
_entity_poly.pdbx_seq_one_letter_code
_entity_poly.pdbx_strand_id
1 'polypeptide(L)' 'MSQFKQEQAQRMLYLFTIARQRYLESGGDPKHSANEQWLTQAEKEELLSLGEQVFTEQYINEYKNQKQRQNQQVI' A
#
# COMPACT_ATOMS: atom_id res chain seq x y z
N MET A 1 -1.86 16.87 -12.59
CA MET A 1 -1.76 15.39 -12.56
C MET A 1 -2.06 14.88 -13.96
N SER A 2 -1.26 13.99 -14.55
CA SER A 2 -1.60 13.36 -15.84
C SER A 2 -2.70 12.30 -15.66
N GLN A 3 -3.48 12.00 -16.70
CA GLN A 3 -4.51 10.94 -16.67
C GLN A 3 -3.92 9.60 -16.19
N PHE A 4 -2.72 9.27 -16.64
CA PHE A 4 -1.97 8.09 -16.19
C PHE A 4 -1.81 8.03 -14.66
N LYS A 5 -1.45 9.14 -14.00
CA LYS A 5 -1.34 9.19 -12.53
C LYS A 5 -2.69 9.04 -11.84
N GLN A 6 -3.79 9.46 -12.46
CA GLN A 6 -5.14 9.27 -11.92
C GLN A 6 -5.56 7.80 -11.99
N GLU A 7 -5.27 7.11 -13.08
CA GLU A 7 -5.55 5.67 -13.23
C GLU A 7 -4.80 4.85 -12.19
N GLN A 8 -3.50 5.13 -11.99
CA GLN A 8 -2.72 4.44 -10.94
C GLN A 8 -3.22 4.76 -9.53
N ALA A 9 -3.64 6.00 -9.27
CA ALA A 9 -4.26 6.36 -7.98
C ALA A 9 -5.59 5.62 -7.75
N GLN A 10 -6.43 5.49 -8.79
CA GLN A 10 -7.66 4.70 -8.71
C GLN A 10 -7.37 3.23 -8.42
N ARG A 11 -6.32 2.67 -9.04
CA ARG A 11 -5.92 1.29 -8.77
C ARG A 11 -5.44 1.09 -7.33
N MET A 12 -4.67 2.03 -6.78
CA MET A 12 -4.28 1.99 -5.36
C MET A 12 -5.51 2.05 -4.42
N LEU A 13 -6.48 2.93 -4.71
CA LEU A 13 -7.73 3.02 -3.93
C LEU A 13 -8.52 1.70 -3.96
N TYR A 14 -8.54 1.02 -5.10
CA TYR A 14 -9.17 -0.28 -5.23
C TYR A 14 -8.48 -1.34 -4.34
N LEU A 15 -7.14 -1.38 -4.32
CA LEU A 15 -6.39 -2.27 -3.43
C LEU A 15 -6.69 -1.98 -1.95
N PHE A 16 -6.78 -0.70 -1.55
CA PHE A 16 -7.18 -0.34 -0.19
C PHE A 16 -8.62 -0.77 0.15
N THR A 17 -9.51 -0.73 -0.84
CA THR A 17 -10.89 -1.19 -0.67
C THR A 17 -10.95 -2.70 -0.43
N ILE A 18 -10.17 -3.48 -1.17
CA ILE A 18 -10.04 -4.94 -0.96
C ILE A 18 -9.50 -5.24 0.44
N ALA A 19 -8.42 -4.56 0.85
CA ALA A 19 -7.84 -4.73 2.17
C ALA A 19 -8.86 -4.41 3.28
N ARG A 20 -9.63 -3.32 3.12
CA ARG A 20 -10.70 -2.95 4.07
C ARG A 20 -11.82 -3.98 4.12
N GLN A 21 -12.25 -4.49 2.96
CA GLN A 21 -13.30 -5.51 2.90
C GLN A 21 -12.88 -6.77 3.66
N ARG A 22 -11.68 -7.30 3.37
CA ARG A 22 -11.17 -8.51 4.02
C ARG A 22 -10.96 -8.33 5.52
N TYR A 23 -10.50 -7.15 5.95
CA TYR A 23 -10.41 -6.81 7.37
C TYR A 23 -11.77 -6.89 8.06
N LEU A 24 -12.81 -6.29 7.48
CA LEU A 24 -14.16 -6.31 8.04
C LEU A 24 -14.77 -7.73 8.02
N GLU A 25 -14.56 -8.49 6.94
CA GLU A 25 -15.00 -9.89 6.83
C GLU A 25 -14.36 -10.79 7.90
N SER A 26 -13.15 -10.46 8.35
CA SER A 26 -12.46 -11.18 9.44
C SER A 26 -12.91 -10.80 10.86
N GLY A 27 -13.87 -9.88 11.00
CA GLY A 27 -14.31 -9.35 12.30
C GLY A 27 -13.55 -8.11 12.76
N GLY A 28 -12.87 -7.41 11.85
CA GLY A 28 -12.18 -6.15 12.14
C GLY A 28 -13.13 -5.04 12.61
N ASP A 29 -12.62 -4.12 13.44
CA ASP A 29 -13.38 -2.98 13.95
C ASP A 29 -13.58 -1.93 12.84
N PRO A 30 -14.83 -1.59 12.45
CA PRO A 30 -15.10 -0.58 11.44
C PRO A 30 -14.51 0.80 11.71
N LYS A 31 -14.23 1.12 12.98
CA LYS A 31 -13.61 2.39 13.43
C LYS A 31 -12.10 2.42 13.21
N HIS A 32 -11.48 1.28 12.90
CA HIS A 32 -10.06 1.16 12.62
C HIS A 32 -9.80 0.97 11.12
N SER A 33 -8.63 1.43 10.69
CA SER A 33 -8.16 1.26 9.31
C SER A 33 -7.62 -0.16 9.10
N ALA A 34 -7.85 -0.71 7.92
CA ALA A 34 -7.15 -1.91 7.47
C ALA A 34 -5.72 -1.55 7.07
N ASN A 35 -4.80 -2.49 7.29
CA ASN A 35 -3.40 -2.35 6.88
C ASN A 35 -3.08 -3.30 5.71
N GLU A 36 -1.85 -3.22 5.22
CA GLU A 36 -1.34 -4.02 4.11
C GLU A 36 -1.33 -5.54 4.39
N GLN A 37 -1.52 -6.00 5.63
CA GLN A 37 -1.54 -7.43 5.96
C GLN A 37 -2.71 -8.18 5.31
N TRP A 38 -3.78 -7.47 4.95
CA TRP A 38 -4.99 -7.99 4.31
C TRP A 38 -4.87 -8.12 2.78
N LEU A 39 -3.73 -7.71 2.22
CA LEU A 39 -3.39 -7.92 0.82
C LEU A 39 -2.58 -9.22 0.66
N THR A 40 -2.84 -9.92 -0.44
CA THR A 40 -2.00 -11.01 -0.92
C THR A 40 -0.62 -10.49 -1.32
N GLN A 41 0.34 -11.40 -1.48
CA GLN A 41 1.68 -11.01 -1.90
C GLN A 41 1.69 -10.29 -3.26
N ALA A 42 0.92 -10.77 -4.23
CA ALA A 42 0.80 -10.14 -5.54
C ALA A 42 0.19 -8.73 -5.47
N GLU A 43 -0.84 -8.53 -4.65
CA GLU A 43 -1.46 -7.21 -4.45
C GLU A 43 -0.54 -6.22 -3.72
N LYS A 44 0.31 -6.72 -2.81
CA LYS A 44 1.35 -5.89 -2.16
C LYS A 44 2.40 -5.44 -3.16
N GLU A 45 2.87 -6.34 -4.02
CA GLU A 45 3.83 -6.02 -5.08
C GLU A 45 3.24 -5.03 -6.07
N GLU A 46 1.96 -5.21 -6.44
CA GLU A 46 1.23 -4.25 -7.27
C GLU A 46 1.13 -2.88 -6.60
N LEU A 47 0.75 -2.82 -5.33
CA LEU A 47 0.65 -1.56 -4.57
C LEU A 47 2.00 -0.82 -4.52
N LEU A 48 3.10 -1.55 -4.30
CA LEU A 48 4.45 -0.99 -4.32
C LEU A 48 4.80 -0.44 -5.70
N SER A 49 4.57 -1.21 -6.77
CA SER A 49 4.83 -0.77 -8.13
C SER A 49 4.01 0.46 -8.54
N LEU A 50 2.75 0.54 -8.11
CA LEU A 50 1.89 1.70 -8.33
C LEU A 50 2.38 2.92 -7.57
N GLY A 51 2.81 2.72 -6.32
CA GLY A 51 3.44 3.76 -5.52
C GLY A 51 4.67 4.35 -6.19
N GLU A 52 5.51 3.50 -6.80
CA GLU A 52 6.69 3.95 -7.52
C GLU A 52 6.39 4.84 -8.75
N GLN A 53 5.21 4.68 -9.34
CA GLN A 53 4.80 5.46 -10.53
C GLN A 53 4.04 6.74 -10.16
N VAL A 54 3.39 6.77 -9.00
CA VAL A 54 2.61 7.93 -8.55
C VAL A 54 3.47 8.89 -7.72
N PHE A 55 4.30 8.36 -6.83
CA PHE A 55 5.13 9.16 -5.93
C PHE A 55 6.46 9.57 -6.59
N THR A 56 7.07 10.64 -6.08
CA THR A 56 8.38 11.10 -6.56
C THR A 56 9.48 10.13 -6.12
N GLU A 57 10.58 10.07 -6.86
CA GLU A 57 11.75 9.25 -6.48
C GLU A 57 12.25 9.57 -5.06
N GLN A 58 12.16 10.82 -4.63
CA GLN A 58 12.49 11.21 -3.24
C GLN A 58 11.61 10.48 -2.23
N TYR A 59 10.29 10.48 -2.42
CA TYR A 59 9.36 9.80 -1.52
C TYR A 59 9.57 8.28 -1.50
N ILE A 60 9.84 7.69 -2.67
CA ILE A 60 10.13 6.25 -2.81
C ILE A 60 11.41 5.86 -2.07
N ASN A 61 12.47 6.66 -2.22
CA ASN A 61 13.74 6.42 -1.56
C ASN A 61 13.63 6.56 -0.03
N GLU A 62 12.88 7.55 0.45
CA GLU A 62 12.60 7.71 1.89
C GLU A 62 11.83 6.51 2.45
N TYR A 63 10.79 6.04 1.75
CA TYR A 63 10.02 4.87 2.12
C TYR A 63 10.88 3.58 2.14
N LYS A 64 11.68 3.34 1.10
CA LYS A 64 12.60 2.19 1.04
C LYS A 64 13.61 2.20 2.19
N ASN A 65 14.21 3.37 2.46
CA ASN A 65 15.14 3.54 3.59
C ASN A 65 14.45 3.31 4.93
N GLN A 66 13.18 3.68 5.08
CA GLN A 66 12.41 3.42 6.30
C GLN A 66 12.09 1.93 6.49
N LYS A 67 11.63 1.22 5.44
CA LYS A 67 11.40 -0.24 5.46
C LYS A 67 12.69 -1.01 5.76
N GLN A 68 13.81 -0.65 5.14
CA GLN A 68 15.10 -1.31 5.39
C GLN A 68 15.55 -1.16 6.85
N ARG A 69 15.36 0.04 7.43
CA ARG A 69 15.67 0.27 8.85
C ARG A 69 14.76 -0.54 9.79
N GLN A 70 13.47 -0.65 9.47
CA GLN A 70 12.55 -1.48 10.26
C GLN A 70 12.92 -2.97 10.20
N ASN A 71 13.33 -3.48 9.04
CA ASN A 71 13.77 -4.86 8.90
C ASN A 71 15.11 -5.16 9.61
N GLN A 72 15.96 -4.15 9.82
CA GLN A 72 17.23 -4.30 10.56
C GLN A 72 17.08 -4.22 12.09
N GLN A 73 15.95 -3.72 12.60
CA GLN A 73 15.68 -3.64 14.04
C GLN A 73 15.03 -4.90 14.62
N VAL A 74 14.85 -5.95 13.80
CA VAL A 74 14.38 -7.27 14.23
C VAL A 74 15.58 -8.21 14.33
N ILE A 75 16.46 -7.98 15.31
CA ILE A 75 17.48 -8.93 15.79
C ILE A 75 17.53 -8.84 17.31
#